data_AF-A0A264W131-F1
#
_entry.id   AF-A0A264W131-F1
#
_cell.length_a   1.000
_cell.length_b   1.000
_cell.length_c   1.000
_cell.angle_alpha   90.00
_cell.angle_beta   90.00
_cell.angle_gamma   90.00
#
_symmetry.space_group_name_H-M   'P 1'
#
loop_
_entity.id
_entity.type
_entity.pdbx_description
1 polymer ?
#
loop_
_entity_poly.entity_id
_entity_poly.type
_entity_poly.pdbx_seq_one_letter_code
_entity_poly.pdbx_strand_id
1 'polypeptide(L)'
;MELQTLVEMQRQLDQYIEEKRGIEEDVFDRKVIALLVELGELANETRSFKFWSDKGPSDKAIIVEEYVDSIHFLLSIGIEKGLDTQLTTWREGDRAEDLNSAFLQTYERILKFQNHSDFSNYAKIWESYAEIARLLGFTTEDVVSAYHAKNELNYTRQQTGY
;
A
#
# COMPACT_ATOMS: atom_id res chain seq x y z
N MET A 1 -15.16 -7.52 -3.46
CA MET A 1 -14.60 -6.54 -2.50
C MET A 1 -14.79 -5.16 -3.08
N GLU A 2 -15.41 -4.24 -2.34
CA GLU A 2 -15.62 -2.88 -2.80
C GLU A 2 -14.45 -1.99 -2.35
N LEU A 3 -13.49 -1.79 -3.24
CA LEU A 3 -12.37 -0.84 -3.04
C LEU A 3 -12.86 0.55 -2.62
N GLN A 4 -14.05 0.93 -3.04
CA GLN A 4 -14.69 2.20 -2.69
C GLN A 4 -14.80 2.40 -1.18
N THR A 5 -15.07 1.35 -0.40
CA THR A 5 -15.11 1.45 1.06
C THR A 5 -13.73 1.79 1.63
N LEU A 6 -12.66 1.16 1.13
CA LEU A 6 -11.30 1.41 1.61
C LEU A 6 -10.81 2.81 1.20
N VAL A 7 -11.16 3.25 -0.01
CA VAL A 7 -10.92 4.62 -0.51
C VAL A 7 -11.55 5.64 0.43
N GLU A 8 -12.82 5.47 0.79
CA GLU A 8 -13.52 6.42 1.65
C GLU A 8 -12.90 6.46 3.05
N MET A 9 -12.57 5.29 3.62
CA MET A 9 -11.86 5.22 4.90
C MET A 9 -10.49 5.91 4.86
N GLN A 10 -9.74 5.77 3.76
CA GLN A 10 -8.45 6.44 3.62
C GLN A 10 -8.62 7.95 3.48
N ARG A 11 -9.60 8.39 2.68
CA ARG A 11 -9.90 9.81 2.49
C ARG A 11 -10.20 10.49 3.82
N GLN A 12 -11.04 9.87 4.64
CA GLN A 12 -11.37 10.40 5.97
C GLN A 12 -10.16 10.43 6.90
N LEU A 13 -9.27 9.43 6.83
CA LEU A 13 -8.06 9.38 7.65
C LEU A 13 -7.06 10.47 7.23
N ASP A 14 -6.82 10.61 5.92
CA ASP A 14 -5.93 11.63 5.36
C ASP A 14 -6.41 13.03 5.72
N GLN A 15 -7.70 13.33 5.49
CA GLN A 15 -8.30 14.62 5.86
C GLN A 15 -8.15 14.91 7.35
N TYR A 16 -8.43 13.92 8.21
CA TYR A 16 -8.28 14.09 9.65
C TYR A 16 -6.85 14.44 10.06
N ILE A 17 -5.85 13.77 9.46
CA ILE A 17 -4.42 14.03 9.73
C ILE A 17 -4.04 15.43 9.26
N GLU A 18 -4.41 15.78 8.03
CA GLU A 18 -4.07 17.08 7.41
C GLU A 18 -4.68 18.24 8.21
N GLU A 19 -5.96 18.16 8.57
CA GLU A 19 -6.64 19.16 9.40
C GLU A 19 -6.02 19.27 10.79
N LYS A 20 -5.77 18.13 11.45
CA LYS A 20 -5.21 18.10 12.81
C LYS A 20 -3.80 18.68 12.86
N ARG A 21 -3.00 18.48 11.82
CA ARG A 21 -1.61 18.93 11.73
C ARG A 21 -1.46 20.29 11.05
N GLY A 22 -2.54 20.85 10.50
CA GLY A 22 -2.51 22.12 9.76
C GLY A 22 -1.67 22.03 8.48
N ILE A 23 -1.74 20.88 7.80
CA ILE A 23 -1.03 20.64 6.54
C ILE A 23 -1.89 21.20 5.42
N GLU A 24 -1.36 22.21 4.73
CA GLU A 24 -2.02 22.85 3.57
C GLU A 24 -1.16 22.72 2.30
N GLU A 25 0.10 22.25 2.43
CA GLU A 25 0.99 22.04 1.31
C GLU A 25 0.71 20.73 0.53
N ASP A 26 1.16 20.67 -0.72
CA ASP A 26 1.20 19.41 -1.48
C ASP A 26 2.17 18.42 -0.82
N VAL A 27 1.63 17.28 -0.39
CA VAL A 27 2.37 16.19 0.25
C VAL A 27 2.50 14.94 -0.63
N PHE A 28 2.19 15.03 -1.92
CA PHE A 28 2.20 13.89 -2.84
C PHE A 28 3.54 13.13 -2.83
N ASP A 29 4.66 13.83 -3.02
CA ASP A 29 5.98 13.19 -3.01
C ASP A 29 6.32 12.57 -1.64
N ARG A 30 5.81 13.14 -0.54
CA ARG A 30 5.96 12.56 0.80
C ARG A 30 5.17 11.26 0.93
N LYS A 31 3.93 11.22 0.43
CA LYS A 31 3.08 10.01 0.37
C LYS A 31 3.70 8.93 -0.53
N VAL A 32 4.33 9.31 -1.66
CA VAL A 32 5.10 8.38 -2.51
C VAL A 32 6.31 7.80 -1.77
N ILE A 33 7.08 8.64 -1.07
CA ILE A 33 8.22 8.15 -0.26
C ILE A 33 7.73 7.17 0.81
N ALA A 34 6.63 7.49 1.50
CA ALA A 34 6.04 6.59 2.48
C ALA A 34 5.66 5.25 1.86
N LEU A 35 4.99 5.23 0.70
CA LEU A 35 4.68 3.99 -0.03
C LEU A 35 5.94 3.16 -0.37
N LEU A 36 7.02 3.80 -0.81
CA LEU A 36 8.29 3.13 -1.12
C LEU A 36 8.96 2.53 0.14
N VAL A 37 8.84 3.22 1.27
CA VAL A 37 9.33 2.76 2.57
C VAL A 37 8.51 1.54 3.02
N GLU A 38 7.18 1.62 3.05
CA GLU A 38 6.32 0.50 3.45
C GLU A 38 6.50 -0.72 2.54
N LEU A 39 6.69 -0.53 1.23
CA LEU A 39 7.03 -1.64 0.33
C LEU A 39 8.35 -2.32 0.71
N GLY A 40 9.31 -1.54 1.20
CA GLY A 40 10.60 -2.02 1.70
C GLY A 40 10.47 -2.73 3.05
N GLU A 41 9.62 -2.24 3.94
CA GLU A 41 9.28 -2.88 5.23
C GLU A 41 8.61 -4.24 4.99
N LEU A 42 7.63 -4.29 4.08
CA LEU A 42 7.05 -5.55 3.61
C LEU A 42 8.10 -6.51 3.05
N ALA A 43 8.98 -6.04 2.14
CA ALA A 43 10.06 -6.87 1.60
C ALA A 43 11.00 -7.37 2.72
N ASN A 44 11.26 -6.56 3.75
CA ASN A 44 12.10 -6.89 4.88
C ASN A 44 11.53 -8.02 5.75
N GLU A 45 10.20 -8.04 5.95
CA GLU A 45 9.49 -9.05 6.74
C GLU A 45 9.31 -10.37 5.98
N THR A 46 9.19 -10.34 4.65
CA THR A 46 9.26 -11.57 3.82
C THR A 46 10.67 -12.16 3.78
N ARG A 47 11.70 -11.32 3.93
CA ARG A 47 13.13 -11.68 3.85
C ARG A 47 13.52 -12.37 2.53
N SER A 48 12.72 -12.26 1.48
CA SER A 48 12.93 -12.97 0.20
C SER A 48 14.25 -12.63 -0.49
N PHE A 49 14.82 -11.46 -0.20
CA PHE A 49 16.08 -10.99 -0.77
C PHE A 49 17.31 -11.31 0.09
N LYS A 50 17.15 -11.79 1.33
CA LYS A 50 18.24 -11.96 2.30
C LYS A 50 18.99 -13.28 2.07
N PHE A 51 19.58 -13.45 0.89
CA PHE A 51 20.29 -14.67 0.45
C PHE A 51 21.50 -15.06 1.32
N TRP A 52 21.96 -14.16 2.18
CA TRP A 52 23.08 -14.36 3.12
C TRP A 52 22.63 -14.84 4.51
N SER A 53 21.35 -15.16 4.70
CA SER A 53 20.77 -15.50 6.01
C SER A 53 19.80 -16.67 5.93
N ASP A 54 19.93 -17.63 6.84
CA ASP A 54 19.01 -18.76 6.97
C ASP A 54 17.71 -18.46 7.75
N LYS A 55 17.60 -17.28 8.39
CA LYS A 55 16.36 -16.89 9.10
C LYS A 55 15.22 -16.72 8.09
N GLY A 56 14.15 -17.49 8.29
CA GLY A 56 12.91 -17.44 7.50
C GLY A 56 12.06 -16.19 7.77
N PRO A 57 10.99 -16.00 6.98
CA PRO A 57 10.09 -14.85 7.05
C PRO A 57 9.46 -14.68 8.43
N SER A 58 8.97 -13.48 8.71
CA SER A 58 8.11 -13.22 9.86
C SER A 58 6.75 -13.92 9.73
N ASP A 59 5.98 -13.96 10.81
CA ASP A 59 4.66 -14.59 10.81
C ASP A 59 3.72 -13.91 9.80
N LYS A 60 2.79 -14.68 9.20
CA LYS A 60 1.84 -14.19 8.20
C LYS A 60 1.09 -12.93 8.66
N ALA A 61 0.76 -12.86 9.95
CA ALA A 61 0.07 -11.72 10.56
C ALA A 61 0.90 -10.42 10.52
N ILE A 62 2.22 -10.51 10.67
CA ILE A 62 3.13 -9.35 10.57
C ILE A 62 3.23 -8.94 9.10
N ILE A 63 3.43 -9.89 8.19
CA ILE A 63 3.60 -9.58 6.76
C ILE A 63 2.33 -8.95 6.17
N VAL A 64 1.13 -9.41 6.56
CA VAL A 64 -0.11 -8.78 6.09
C VAL A 64 -0.29 -7.38 6.67
N GLU A 65 0.20 -7.10 7.88
CA GLU A 65 0.20 -5.75 8.45
C GLU A 65 1.04 -4.79 7.60
N GLU A 66 2.29 -5.14 7.29
CA GLU A 66 3.15 -4.34 6.41
C GLU A 66 2.57 -4.17 4.99
N TYR A 67 1.90 -5.21 4.50
CA TYR A 67 1.21 -5.14 3.22
C TYR A 67 0.08 -4.09 3.26
N VAL A 68 -0.73 -4.06 4.32
CA VAL A 68 -1.81 -3.07 4.41
C VAL A 68 -1.31 -1.65 4.70
N ASP A 69 -0.15 -1.49 5.35
CA ASP A 69 0.51 -0.19 5.47
C ASP A 69 0.88 0.38 4.10
N SER A 70 1.39 -0.45 3.20
CA SER A 70 1.55 -0.06 1.79
C SER A 70 0.22 0.29 1.12
N ILE A 71 -0.86 -0.48 1.36
CA ILE A 71 -2.18 -0.20 0.74
C ILE A 71 -2.75 1.14 1.21
N HIS A 72 -2.54 1.54 2.47
CA HIS A 72 -2.92 2.87 2.96
C HIS A 72 -2.31 3.97 2.10
N PHE A 73 -0.98 3.95 1.89
CA PHE A 73 -0.33 4.98 1.08
C PHE A 73 -0.63 4.85 -0.42
N LEU A 74 -0.85 3.63 -0.94
CA LEU A 74 -1.29 3.44 -2.31
C LEU A 74 -2.64 4.12 -2.58
N LEU A 75 -3.60 3.97 -1.65
CA LEU A 75 -4.88 4.66 -1.72
C LEU A 75 -4.70 6.18 -1.61
N SER A 76 -3.88 6.64 -0.66
CA SER A 76 -3.61 8.07 -0.45
C SER A 76 -3.04 8.76 -1.69
N ILE A 77 -2.07 8.17 -2.39
CA ILE A 77 -1.51 8.77 -3.62
C ILE A 77 -2.53 8.80 -4.78
N GLY A 78 -3.47 7.84 -4.82
CA GLY A 78 -4.55 7.83 -5.78
C GLY A 78 -5.59 8.92 -5.50
N ILE A 79 -5.95 9.11 -4.24
CA ILE A 79 -6.85 10.16 -3.76
C ILE A 79 -6.26 11.54 -4.06
N GLU A 80 -4.98 11.75 -3.75
CA GLU A 80 -4.25 13.00 -4.00
C GLU A 80 -4.29 13.41 -5.49
N LYS A 81 -4.34 12.43 -6.39
CA LYS A 81 -4.38 12.67 -7.85
C LYS A 81 -5.79 12.57 -8.44
N GLY A 82 -6.83 12.41 -7.61
CA GLY A 82 -8.22 12.29 -8.05
C GLY A 82 -8.51 11.06 -8.92
N LEU A 83 -7.72 9.99 -8.74
CA LEU A 83 -7.81 8.76 -9.52
C LEU A 83 -8.66 7.68 -8.82
N ASP A 84 -9.10 7.93 -7.60
CA ASP A 84 -9.78 6.97 -6.74
C ASP A 84 -11.15 6.51 -7.26
N THR A 85 -11.85 7.38 -8.00
CA THR A 85 -13.17 7.06 -8.59
C THR A 85 -13.10 6.06 -9.76
N GLN A 86 -11.91 5.87 -10.34
CA GLN A 86 -11.70 5.01 -11.50
C GLN A 86 -11.38 3.55 -11.10
N LEU A 87 -11.10 3.29 -9.82
CA LEU A 87 -10.82 1.95 -9.29
C LEU A 87 -12.06 1.36 -8.61
N THR A 88 -12.72 0.44 -9.31
CA THR A 88 -13.93 -0.23 -8.80
C THR A 88 -13.65 -1.66 -8.32
N THR A 89 -12.62 -2.32 -8.87
CA THR A 89 -12.26 -3.71 -8.54
C THR A 89 -10.76 -3.91 -8.45
N TRP A 90 -10.35 -4.91 -7.67
CA TRP A 90 -8.98 -5.39 -7.69
C TRP A 90 -8.68 -6.00 -9.04
N ARG A 91 -7.52 -5.65 -9.59
CA ARG A 91 -7.06 -6.17 -10.87
C ARG A 91 -6.28 -7.45 -10.66
N GLU A 92 -6.32 -8.33 -11.65
CA GLU A 92 -5.39 -9.46 -11.69
C GLU A 92 -3.97 -8.93 -11.88
N GLY A 93 -3.04 -9.47 -11.12
CA GLY A 93 -1.64 -9.10 -11.23
C GLY A 93 -0.97 -9.69 -12.47
N ASP A 94 0.07 -9.02 -12.95
CA ASP A 94 0.99 -9.62 -13.90
C ASP A 94 1.74 -10.76 -13.19
N ARG A 95 1.90 -11.90 -13.88
CA ARG A 95 2.61 -13.03 -13.29
C ARG A 95 4.10 -12.72 -13.20
N ALA A 96 4.57 -12.49 -11.98
CA ALA A 96 5.99 -12.43 -11.66
C ALA A 96 6.53 -13.84 -11.37
N GLU A 97 7.82 -14.04 -11.61
CA GLU A 97 8.48 -15.32 -11.36
C GLU A 97 8.64 -15.60 -9.86
N ASP A 98 9.01 -14.56 -9.10
CA ASP A 98 9.22 -14.63 -7.66
C ASP A 98 8.91 -13.28 -6.96
N LEU A 99 8.97 -13.29 -5.62
CA LEU A 99 8.72 -12.10 -4.79
C LEU A 99 9.73 -10.97 -5.06
N ASN A 100 11.00 -11.29 -5.28
CA ASN A 100 12.02 -10.26 -5.51
C ASN A 100 11.76 -9.49 -6.80
N SER A 101 11.36 -10.20 -7.85
CA SER A 101 10.95 -9.63 -9.14
C SER A 101 9.69 -8.79 -8.99
N ALA A 102 8.70 -9.26 -8.21
CA ALA A 102 7.49 -8.50 -7.91
C ALA A 102 7.79 -7.19 -7.16
N PHE A 103 8.66 -7.22 -6.14
CA PHE A 103 9.07 -6.02 -5.41
C PHE A 103 9.78 -5.01 -6.31
N LEU A 104 10.77 -5.45 -7.11
CA LEU A 104 11.51 -4.56 -8.02
C LEU A 104 10.60 -3.92 -9.07
N GLN A 105 9.69 -4.71 -9.65
CA GLN A 105 8.70 -4.20 -10.61
C GLN A 105 7.76 -3.19 -9.95
N THR A 106 7.35 -3.44 -8.70
CA THR A 106 6.48 -2.52 -7.95
C THR A 106 7.18 -1.19 -7.69
N TYR A 107 8.46 -1.22 -7.28
CA TYR A 107 9.30 -0.03 -7.14
C TYR A 107 9.37 0.79 -8.44
N GLU A 108 9.63 0.16 -9.57
CA GLU A 108 9.68 0.83 -10.88
C GLU A 108 8.34 1.50 -11.21
N ARG A 109 7.22 0.81 -10.98
CA ARG A 109 5.88 1.33 -11.27
C ARG A 109 5.48 2.50 -10.38
N ILE A 110 5.84 2.46 -9.10
CA ILE A 110 5.64 3.59 -8.18
C ILE A 110 6.41 4.82 -8.66
N LEU A 111 7.70 4.67 -8.99
CA LEU A 111 8.53 5.77 -9.49
C LEU A 111 8.03 6.29 -10.84
N LYS A 112 7.52 5.42 -11.70
CA LYS A 112 6.92 5.82 -12.97
C LYS A 112 5.63 6.63 -12.76
N PHE A 113 4.77 6.22 -11.84
CA PHE A 113 3.57 6.96 -11.48
C PHE A 113 3.88 8.32 -10.85
N GLN A 114 4.93 8.39 -10.02
CA GLN A 114 5.38 9.67 -9.44
C GLN A 114 5.78 10.66 -10.55
N ASN A 115 6.46 10.20 -11.59
CA ASN A 115 6.82 11.03 -12.74
C ASN A 115 5.64 11.31 -13.68
N HIS A 116 4.67 10.40 -13.75
CA HIS A 116 3.50 10.51 -14.63
C HIS A 116 2.25 9.93 -13.96
N SER A 117 1.53 10.79 -13.23
CA SER A 117 0.40 10.40 -12.38
C SER A 117 -0.92 10.24 -13.14
N ASP A 118 -0.94 9.32 -14.11
CA ASP A 118 -2.16 8.92 -14.83
C ASP A 118 -2.77 7.63 -14.24
N PHE A 119 -4.02 7.36 -14.61
CA PHE A 119 -4.72 6.16 -14.16
C PHE A 119 -4.07 4.85 -14.65
N SER A 120 -3.43 4.84 -15.82
CA SER A 120 -2.77 3.64 -16.34
C SER A 120 -1.59 3.22 -15.48
N ASN A 121 -0.75 4.17 -15.06
CA ASN A 121 0.37 3.91 -14.17
C ASN A 121 -0.12 3.59 -12.76
N TYR A 122 -1.19 4.25 -12.27
CA TYR A 122 -1.79 3.93 -10.99
C TYR A 122 -2.34 2.49 -10.95
N ALA A 123 -3.08 2.08 -11.98
CA ALA A 123 -3.62 0.73 -12.12
C ALA A 123 -2.51 -0.34 -12.15
N LYS A 124 -1.36 -0.04 -12.77
CA LYS A 124 -0.21 -0.95 -12.77
C LYS A 124 0.38 -1.17 -11.38
N ILE A 125 0.33 -0.18 -10.49
CA ILE A 125 0.77 -0.38 -9.10
C ILE A 125 -0.18 -1.36 -8.41
N TRP A 126 -1.50 -1.18 -8.56
CA TRP A 126 -2.50 -2.13 -8.04
C TRP A 126 -2.32 -3.56 -8.56
N GLU A 127 -2.04 -3.73 -9.86
CA GLU A 127 -1.72 -5.04 -10.44
C GLU A 127 -0.47 -5.65 -9.78
N SER A 128 0.52 -4.83 -9.41
CA SER A 128 1.74 -5.33 -8.76
C SER A 128 1.50 -5.75 -7.31
N TYR A 129 0.71 -4.97 -6.57
CA TYR A 129 0.31 -5.34 -5.21
C TYR A 129 -0.57 -6.60 -5.20
N ALA A 130 -1.48 -6.75 -6.17
CA ALA A 130 -2.26 -7.96 -6.34
C ALA A 130 -1.37 -9.20 -6.59
N GLU A 131 -0.30 -9.06 -7.36
CA GLU A 131 0.67 -10.14 -7.57
C GLU A 131 1.46 -10.47 -6.29
N ILE A 132 1.90 -9.46 -5.54
CA ILE A 132 2.56 -9.66 -4.24
C ILE A 132 1.63 -10.42 -3.28
N ALA A 133 0.37 -9.99 -3.16
CA ALA A 133 -0.63 -10.69 -2.33
C ALA A 133 -0.82 -12.15 -2.76
N ARG A 134 -0.88 -12.41 -4.07
CA ARG A 134 -1.00 -13.76 -4.62
C ARG A 134 0.21 -14.63 -4.25
N LEU A 135 1.43 -14.10 -4.41
CA LEU A 135 2.67 -14.81 -4.08
C LEU A 135 2.80 -15.08 -2.57
N LEU A 136 2.29 -14.19 -1.73
CA LEU A 136 2.24 -14.35 -0.27
C LEU A 136 1.07 -15.21 0.22
N GLY A 137 0.15 -15.62 -0.67
CA GLY A 137 -1.01 -16.43 -0.32
C GLY A 137 -2.03 -15.68 0.55
N PHE A 138 -2.17 -14.38 0.34
CA PHE A 138 -3.17 -13.54 0.99
C PHE A 138 -4.51 -13.68 0.28
N THR A 139 -5.57 -13.87 1.06
CA THR A 139 -6.93 -13.77 0.54
C THR A 139 -7.38 -12.32 0.53
N THR A 140 -8.49 -12.06 -0.15
CA THR A 140 -9.18 -10.76 -0.08
C THR A 140 -9.57 -10.44 1.36
N GLU A 141 -10.07 -11.43 2.09
CA GLU A 141 -10.50 -11.29 3.48
C GLU A 141 -9.33 -10.93 4.40
N ASP A 142 -8.16 -11.56 4.22
CA ASP A 142 -6.94 -11.25 4.97
C ASP A 142 -6.60 -9.75 4.87
N VAL A 143 -6.56 -9.24 3.63
CA VAL A 143 -6.20 -7.83 3.34
C VAL A 143 -7.24 -6.86 3.90
N VAL A 144 -8.53 -7.13 3.67
CA VAL A 144 -9.62 -6.25 4.12
C VAL A 144 -9.66 -6.18 5.65
N SER A 145 -9.60 -7.33 6.33
CA SER A 145 -9.63 -7.35 7.80
C SER A 145 -8.42 -6.67 8.42
N ALA A 146 -7.21 -6.91 7.88
CA ALA A 146 -6.00 -6.23 8.35
C ALA A 146 -6.07 -4.72 8.11
N TYR A 147 -6.57 -4.28 6.96
CA TYR A 147 -6.72 -2.87 6.64
C TYR A 147 -7.70 -2.17 7.60
N HIS A 148 -8.86 -2.77 7.88
CA HIS A 148 -9.81 -2.21 8.85
C HIS A 148 -9.18 -2.04 10.23
N ALA A 149 -8.50 -3.08 10.73
CA ALA A 149 -7.83 -3.02 12.02
C ALA A 149 -6.73 -1.94 12.06
N LYS A 150 -5.96 -1.80 10.97
CA LYS A 150 -4.90 -0.79 10.87
C LYS A 150 -5.46 0.63 10.78
N ASN A 151 -6.53 0.84 10.03
CA ASN A 151 -7.21 2.13 9.93
C ASN A 151 -7.72 2.61 11.29
N GLU A 152 -8.40 1.73 12.05
CA GLU A 152 -8.88 2.02 13.42
C GLU A 152 -7.73 2.35 14.38
N LEU A 153 -6.64 1.60 14.30
CA LEU A 153 -5.42 1.85 15.09
C LEU A 153 -4.82 3.21 14.75
N ASN A 154 -4.75 3.56 13.46
CA ASN A 154 -4.21 4.85 13.01
C ASN A 154 -5.07 6.02 13.49
N TYR A 155 -6.40 5.92 13.47
CA TYR A 155 -7.27 6.90 14.11
C TYR A 155 -6.98 7.06 15.59
N THR A 156 -6.81 5.95 16.31
CA THR A 156 -6.50 5.95 17.75
C THR A 156 -5.15 6.61 18.04
N ARG A 157 -4.11 6.31 17.24
CA ARG A 157 -2.78 6.92 17.31
C ARG A 157 -2.86 8.43 17.10
N GLN A 158 -3.60 8.86 16.09
CA GLN A 158 -3.77 10.28 15.83
C GLN A 158 -4.52 10.96 17.00
N GLN A 159 -5.61 10.38 17.53
CA GLN A 159 -6.33 10.95 18.69
C GLN A 159 -5.45 11.12 19.93
N THR A 160 -4.53 10.19 20.18
CA THR A 160 -3.64 10.17 21.35
C THR A 160 -2.38 11.01 21.19
N GLY A 161 -2.15 11.63 20.03
CA GLY A 161 -1.09 12.62 19.83
C GLY A 161 0.26 12.05 19.41
N TYR A 162 0.27 10.85 18.81
CA TYR A 162 1.43 10.36 18.06
C TYR A 162 1.65 11.21 16.82
#